data_AF-A0A7J2MA13-F1
#
_entry.id   AF-A0A7J2MA13-F1
#
_cell.length_a   1.000
_cell.length_b   1.000
_cell.length_c   1.000
_cell.angle_alpha   90.00
_cell.angle_beta   90.00
_cell.angle_gamma   90.00
#
_symmetry.space_group_name_H-M   'P 1'
#
loop_
_entity.id
_entity.type
_entity.pdbx_description
1 polymer ?
#
loop_
_entity_poly.entity_id
_entity_poly.type
_entity_poly.pdbx_seq_one_letter_code
_entity_poly.pdbx_strand_id
1 'polypeptide(L)'
;MSLYITHSEGATMKIDPLNITFTPLPGSTLSNIMRLLVQNRFRVSIIGIPRMLYSLFMSAALSPLALSERMKFDKHINATRLEPHPVFIIGHWRSGTTYLHNLMSQDPRYAYPTTFQTVVPAVFLRFEKWIKPIVEASLPPTRPEDNVPLGADLPQEEEYAMGNLCPYSFYNAWC
;
A
#
# COMPACT_ATOMS: atom_id res chain seq x y z
N MET A 1 -7.57 -25.14 0.33
CA MET A 1 -7.40 -25.15 1.80
C MET A 1 -7.62 -23.72 2.28
N SER A 2 -8.85 -23.34 2.63
CA SER A 2 -9.11 -22.01 3.21
C SER A 2 -8.73 -22.03 4.69
N LEU A 3 -7.91 -21.08 5.13
CA LEU A 3 -7.72 -20.83 6.56
C LEU A 3 -8.90 -20.00 7.05
N TYR A 4 -9.59 -20.48 8.08
CA TYR A 4 -10.64 -19.74 8.77
C TYR A 4 -10.02 -19.09 10.01
N ILE A 5 -10.03 -17.76 10.07
CA ILE A 5 -9.76 -17.01 11.30
C ILE A 5 -11.13 -16.55 11.81
N THR A 6 -11.61 -17.16 12.88
CA THR A 6 -12.89 -16.84 13.50
C THR A 6 -12.74 -15.61 14.41
N HIS A 7 -13.35 -14.50 14.02
CA HIS A 7 -13.56 -13.34 14.91
C HIS A 7 -14.89 -13.47 15.68
N SER A 8 -14.97 -12.83 16.85
CA SER A 8 -16.08 -12.90 17.81
C SER A 8 -17.40 -12.25 17.35
N GLU A 9 -17.50 -11.80 16.11
CA GLU A 9 -18.70 -11.20 15.52
C GLU A 9 -18.94 -11.73 14.10
N GLY A 10 -19.25 -13.03 13.96
CA GLY A 10 -19.99 -13.62 12.81
C GLY A 10 -19.42 -13.50 11.38
N ALA A 11 -18.42 -12.67 11.11
CA ALA A 11 -17.80 -12.50 9.81
C ALA A 11 -16.58 -13.41 9.72
N THR A 12 -16.75 -14.58 9.09
CA THR A 12 -15.60 -15.42 8.72
C THR A 12 -14.86 -14.77 7.57
N MET A 13 -13.68 -14.19 7.83
CA MET A 13 -12.78 -13.73 6.76
C MET A 13 -12.24 -14.97 6.04
N LYS A 14 -12.81 -15.29 4.88
CA LYS A 14 -12.36 -16.42 4.07
C LYS A 14 -11.17 -15.96 3.23
N ILE A 15 -9.96 -16.20 3.73
CA ILE A 15 -8.75 -15.98 2.94
C ILE A 15 -8.68 -17.08 1.88
N ASP A 16 -8.83 -16.69 0.62
CA ASP A 16 -8.52 -17.57 -0.51
C ASP A 16 -7.05 -17.38 -0.90
N PRO A 17 -6.18 -18.36 -0.60
CA PRO A 17 -4.76 -18.25 -0.91
C PRO A 17 -4.47 -18.18 -2.42
N LEU A 18 -5.45 -18.50 -3.26
CA LEU A 18 -5.36 -18.42 -4.72
C LEU A 18 -5.88 -17.10 -5.29
N ASN A 19 -6.43 -16.22 -4.45
CA ASN A 19 -6.83 -14.90 -4.90
C ASN A 19 -5.60 -14.07 -5.28
N ILE A 20 -5.42 -13.85 -6.59
CA ILE A 20 -4.25 -13.16 -7.13
C ILE A 20 -4.21 -11.67 -6.79
N THR A 21 -5.37 -11.05 -6.53
CA THR A 21 -5.46 -9.62 -6.19
C THR A 21 -5.22 -9.35 -4.72
N PHE A 22 -5.22 -10.38 -3.87
CA PHE A 22 -4.89 -10.28 -2.45
C PHE A 22 -3.36 -10.25 -2.26
N THR A 23 -2.78 -9.11 -2.62
CA THR A 23 -1.35 -8.80 -2.50
C THR A 23 -1.18 -7.31 -2.18
N PRO A 24 -0.24 -6.92 -1.30
CA PRO A 24 0.04 -5.53 -0.98
C PRO A 24 0.99 -4.85 -1.98
N LEU A 25 1.50 -5.60 -2.98
CA LEU A 25 2.50 -5.13 -3.95
C LEU A 25 2.00 -4.77 -5.37
N PRO A 26 0.69 -4.54 -5.66
CA PRO A 26 0.26 -4.27 -7.03
C PRO A 26 0.71 -2.88 -7.51
N GLY A 27 1.00 -1.94 -6.61
CA GLY A 27 1.49 -0.61 -6.96
C GLY A 27 3.01 -0.42 -6.84
N SER A 28 3.75 -1.51 -6.72
CA SER A 28 5.20 -1.51 -6.61
C SER A 28 5.87 -1.19 -7.95
N THR A 29 7.20 -1.11 -7.94
CA THR A 29 8.01 -0.95 -9.17
C THR A 29 8.76 -2.24 -9.48
N LEU A 30 9.07 -2.47 -10.76
CA LEU A 30 9.83 -3.64 -11.20
C LEU A 30 11.19 -3.72 -10.48
N SER A 31 11.84 -2.58 -10.29
CA SER A 31 13.10 -2.48 -9.54
C SER A 31 12.93 -2.97 -8.09
N ASN A 32 11.85 -2.57 -7.41
CA ASN A 32 11.59 -2.97 -6.03
C ASN A 32 11.26 -4.47 -5.93
N ILE A 33 10.38 -5.00 -6.80
CA ILE A 33 10.08 -6.44 -6.82
C ILE A 33 11.35 -7.26 -7.10
N MET A 34 12.18 -6.86 -8.06
CA MET A 34 13.43 -7.56 -8.34
C MET A 34 14.38 -7.53 -7.15
N ARG A 35 14.49 -6.41 -6.43
CA ARG A 35 15.28 -6.32 -5.18
C ARG A 35 14.74 -7.28 -4.12
N LEU A 36 13.42 -7.32 -3.93
CA LEU A 36 12.77 -8.21 -2.98
C LEU A 36 13.02 -9.69 -3.31
N LEU A 37 12.89 -10.07 -4.58
CA LEU A 37 13.18 -11.44 -5.04
C LEU A 37 14.65 -11.81 -4.81
N VAL A 38 15.59 -10.92 -5.15
CA VAL A 38 17.03 -11.15 -4.94
C VAL A 38 17.37 -11.28 -3.46
N GLN A 39 16.86 -10.39 -2.60
CA GLN A 39 17.07 -10.44 -1.15
C GLN A 39 16.53 -11.74 -0.53
N ASN A 40 15.42 -12.26 -1.04
CA ASN A 40 14.82 -13.52 -0.62
C ASN A 40 15.36 -14.75 -1.38
N ARG A 41 16.42 -14.60 -2.19
CA ARG A 41 17.04 -15.68 -2.99
C ARG A 41 16.05 -16.41 -3.89
N PHE A 42 15.06 -15.69 -4.42
CA PHE A 42 13.98 -16.20 -5.27
C PHE A 42 13.18 -17.35 -4.62
N ARG A 43 13.15 -17.43 -3.29
CA ARG A 43 12.38 -18.43 -2.55
C ARG A 43 10.92 -18.02 -2.51
N VAL A 44 10.16 -18.46 -3.50
CA VAL A 44 8.72 -18.22 -3.59
C VAL A 44 7.99 -19.54 -3.48
N SER A 45 7.00 -19.62 -2.60
CA SER A 45 6.17 -20.82 -2.46
C SER A 45 5.33 -21.01 -3.71
N ILE A 46 5.02 -22.27 -4.07
CA ILE A 46 4.22 -22.59 -5.27
C ILE A 46 2.84 -21.89 -5.21
N ILE A 47 2.25 -21.80 -4.02
CA ILE A 47 0.97 -21.13 -3.77
C ILE A 47 1.09 -19.61 -4.00
N GLY A 48 2.26 -19.02 -3.77
CA GLY A 48 2.53 -17.60 -3.97
C GLY A 48 2.85 -17.21 -5.42
N ILE A 49 3.14 -18.17 -6.31
CA ILE A 49 3.55 -17.88 -7.70
C ILE A 49 2.50 -17.04 -8.46
N PRO A 50 1.19 -17.38 -8.44
CA PRO A 50 0.19 -16.58 -9.16
C PRO A 50 0.14 -15.12 -8.69
N ARG A 51 0.22 -14.88 -7.37
CA ARG A 51 0.27 -13.54 -6.77
C ARG A 51 1.54 -12.78 -7.15
N MET A 52 2.68 -13.46 -7.09
CA MET A 52 3.97 -12.88 -7.51
C MET A 52 3.93 -12.45 -8.98
N LEU A 53 3.40 -13.30 -9.87
CA LEU A 53 3.28 -12.99 -11.30
C LEU A 53 2.34 -11.80 -11.54
N TYR A 54 1.23 -11.72 -10.81
CA TYR A 54 0.32 -10.58 -10.86
C TYR A 54 1.02 -9.28 -10.40
N SER A 55 1.69 -9.29 -9.25
CA SER A 55 2.46 -8.13 -8.76
C SER A 55 3.57 -7.73 -9.73
N LEU A 56 4.26 -8.70 -10.34
CA LEU A 56 5.31 -8.46 -11.34
C LEU A 56 4.73 -7.80 -12.59
N PHE A 57 3.59 -8.28 -13.09
CA PHE A 57 2.89 -7.70 -14.25
C PHE A 57 2.47 -6.26 -13.98
N MET A 58 1.81 -6.01 -12.85
CA MET A 58 1.37 -4.66 -12.47
C MET A 58 2.55 -3.71 -12.29
N SER A 59 3.60 -4.17 -11.61
CA SER A 59 4.82 -3.38 -11.39
C SER A 59 5.56 -3.08 -12.69
N ALA A 60 5.60 -4.02 -13.63
CA ALA A 60 6.17 -3.79 -14.95
C ALA A 60 5.36 -2.73 -15.74
N ALA A 61 4.03 -2.77 -15.65
CA ALA A 61 3.16 -1.79 -16.28
C ALA A 61 3.31 -0.38 -15.67
N LEU A 62 3.48 -0.27 -14.35
CA LEU A 62 3.66 1.01 -13.66
C LEU A 62 5.07 1.58 -13.78
N SER A 63 6.10 0.75 -14.01
CA SER A 63 7.50 1.18 -13.99
C SER A 63 7.86 2.30 -14.97
N PRO A 64 7.38 2.33 -16.23
CA PRO A 64 7.62 3.46 -17.13
C PRO A 64 7.00 4.76 -16.63
N LEU A 65 5.81 4.69 -16.02
CA LEU A 65 5.14 5.84 -15.42
C LEU A 65 5.93 6.33 -14.20
N ALA A 66 6.37 5.41 -13.35
CA ALA A 66 7.20 5.72 -12.19
C ALA A 66 8.51 6.39 -12.59
N LEU A 67 9.19 5.89 -13.63
CA LEU A 67 10.39 6.52 -14.16
C LEU A 67 10.12 7.95 -14.67
N SER A 68 9.00 8.14 -15.37
CA SER A 68 8.57 9.44 -15.88
C SER A 68 8.25 10.45 -14.78
N GLU A 69 7.64 9.99 -13.68
CA GLU A 69 7.39 10.79 -12.47
C GLU A 69 8.72 11.14 -11.78
N ARG A 70 9.55 10.13 -11.53
CA ARG A 70 10.86 10.24 -10.92
C ARG A 70 11.74 11.29 -11.62
N MET A 71 11.86 11.20 -12.94
CA MET A 71 12.65 12.16 -13.73
C MET A 71 12.16 13.61 -13.60
N LYS A 72 10.85 13.80 -13.39
CA LYS A 72 10.25 15.14 -13.30
C LYS A 72 10.28 15.71 -11.88
N PHE A 73 10.04 14.88 -10.88
CA PHE A 73 9.77 15.32 -9.51
C PHE A 73 10.88 15.02 -8.51
N ASP A 74 11.82 14.10 -8.76
CA ASP A 74 12.88 13.77 -7.78
C ASP A 74 13.65 14.99 -7.31
N LYS A 75 13.99 15.90 -8.22
CA LYS A 75 14.71 17.13 -7.84
C LYS A 75 13.89 18.01 -6.91
N HIS A 76 12.58 18.11 -7.15
CA HIS A 76 11.68 18.90 -6.33
C HIS A 76 11.49 18.25 -4.96
N ILE A 77 11.21 16.94 -4.93
CA ILE A 77 11.03 16.15 -3.70
C ILE A 77 12.27 16.26 -2.81
N ASN A 78 13.47 16.06 -3.38
CA ASN A 78 14.73 16.14 -2.62
C ASN A 78 15.04 17.56 -2.12
N ALA A 79 14.47 18.59 -2.74
CA ALA A 79 14.63 19.99 -2.33
C ALA A 79 13.53 20.44 -1.35
N THR A 80 12.45 19.68 -1.19
CA THR A 80 11.33 20.02 -0.29
C THR A 80 11.80 19.96 1.17
N ARG A 81 11.70 21.09 1.86
CA ARG A 81 11.89 21.14 3.31
C ARG A 81 10.58 20.78 4.00
N LEU A 82 10.66 19.88 4.98
CA LEU A 82 9.53 19.48 5.82
C LEU A 82 9.43 20.45 7.01
N GLU A 83 8.84 21.61 6.77
CA GLU A 83 8.56 22.63 7.79
C GLU A 83 7.06 23.00 7.77
N PRO A 84 6.34 22.93 8.91
CA PRO A 84 6.80 22.48 10.23
C PRO A 84 7.13 20.98 10.26
N HIS A 85 7.83 20.54 11.31
CA HIS A 85 8.22 19.14 11.48
C HIS A 85 6.99 18.21 11.48
N PRO A 86 7.08 17.03 10.84
CA PRO A 86 5.98 16.06 10.80
C PRO A 86 5.71 15.48 12.19
N VAL A 87 4.45 15.11 12.43
CA VAL A 87 4.04 14.37 13.62
C VAL A 87 4.01 12.89 13.28
N PHE A 88 4.68 12.07 14.08
CA PHE A 88 4.63 10.61 13.98
C PHE A 88 3.73 10.04 15.07
N ILE A 89 2.76 9.21 14.67
CA ILE A 89 1.89 8.47 15.59
C ILE A 89 2.42 7.04 15.68
N ILE A 90 2.98 6.67 16.83
CA ILE A 90 3.57 5.34 17.06
C ILE A 90 2.83 4.67 18.20
N GLY A 91 2.48 3.40 18.04
CA GLY A 91 1.78 2.62 19.06
C GLY A 91 1.70 1.15 18.69
N HIS A 92 1.22 0.35 19.65
CA HIS A 92 0.96 -1.06 19.40
C HIS A 92 -0.31 -1.22 18.54
N TRP A 93 -0.40 -2.36 17.86
CA TRP A 93 -1.57 -2.69 17.07
C TRP A 93 -2.80 -2.70 17.98
N ARG A 94 -3.92 -2.15 17.48
CA ARG A 94 -5.18 -2.01 18.21
C ARG A 94 -5.13 -1.07 19.44
N SER A 95 -4.15 -0.17 19.54
CA SER A 95 -4.11 0.85 20.61
C SER A 95 -4.83 2.16 20.26
N GLY A 96 -5.66 2.19 19.22
CA GLY A 96 -6.40 3.38 18.80
C GLY A 96 -5.60 4.39 17.97
N THR A 97 -4.40 4.04 17.48
CA THR A 97 -3.58 4.92 16.61
C THR A 97 -4.30 5.33 15.34
N THR A 98 -5.01 4.40 14.67
CA THR A 98 -5.83 4.71 13.49
C THR A 98 -6.92 5.74 13.79
N TYR A 99 -7.58 5.63 14.95
CA TYR A 99 -8.61 6.58 15.36
C TYR A 99 -8.03 7.97 15.59
N LEU A 100 -6.88 8.06 16.28
CA LEU A 100 -6.16 9.32 16.48
C LEU A 100 -5.71 9.93 15.14
N HIS A 101 -5.17 9.12 14.22
CA HIS A 101 -4.76 9.58 12.90
C HIS A 101 -5.93 10.17 12.11
N ASN A 102 -7.07 9.47 12.09
CA ASN A 102 -8.31 9.95 11.44
C ASN A 102 -8.87 11.24 12.08
N LEU A 103 -8.68 11.44 13.38
CA LEU A 103 -9.10 12.67 14.05
C LEU A 103 -8.17 13.84 13.66
N MET A 104 -6.86 13.61 13.65
CA MET A 104 -5.87 14.62 13.26
C MET A 104 -5.99 15.00 11.78
N SER A 105 -6.35 14.06 10.92
CA SER A 105 -6.52 14.29 9.48
C SER A 105 -7.69 15.22 9.13
N GLN A 106 -8.59 15.51 10.07
CA GLN A 106 -9.68 16.47 9.87
C GLN A 106 -9.18 17.92 9.97
N ASP A 107 -8.02 18.15 10.57
CA ASP A 107 -7.45 19.48 10.71
C ASP A 107 -6.66 19.85 9.44
N PRO A 108 -7.06 20.89 8.70
CA PRO A 108 -6.46 21.25 7.41
C PRO A 108 -5.01 21.74 7.52
N ARG A 109 -4.49 21.93 8.73
CA ARG A 109 -3.07 22.26 8.96
C ARG A 109 -2.15 21.06 8.71
N TYR A 110 -2.67 19.84 8.74
CA TYR A 110 -1.90 18.62 8.51
C TYR A 110 -2.14 18.07 7.12
N ALA A 111 -1.05 17.61 6.49
CA ALA A 111 -1.10 16.69 5.38
C ALA A 111 -0.91 15.26 5.90
N TYR A 112 -1.52 14.30 5.23
CA TYR A 112 -1.42 12.88 5.55
C TYR A 112 -1.40 12.07 4.25
N PRO A 113 -0.79 10.89 4.24
CA PRO A 113 -0.85 10.01 3.08
C PRO A 113 -2.25 9.41 2.95
N THR A 114 -2.81 9.46 1.73
CA THR A 114 -4.10 8.83 1.43
C THR A 114 -3.92 7.37 1.02
N THR A 115 -5.00 6.57 1.05
CA THR A 115 -4.97 5.20 0.55
C THR A 115 -4.43 5.11 -0.88
N PHE A 116 -4.84 6.02 -1.77
CA PHE A 116 -4.32 6.05 -3.14
C PHE A 116 -2.81 6.25 -3.19
N GLN A 117 -2.31 7.23 -2.43
CA GLN A 117 -0.87 7.55 -2.40
C GLN A 117 -0.04 6.41 -1.82
N THR A 118 -0.58 5.65 -0.86
CA THR A 118 0.13 4.52 -0.25
C THR A 118 0.08 3.25 -1.11
N VAL A 119 -0.98 3.05 -1.88
CA VAL A 119 -1.11 1.89 -2.78
C VAL A 119 -0.24 2.06 -4.02
N VAL A 120 -0.16 3.25 -4.64
CA VAL A 120 0.66 3.51 -5.84
C VAL A 120 1.64 4.69 -5.66
N PRO A 121 2.58 4.59 -4.70
CA PRO A 121 3.41 5.71 -4.25
C PRO A 121 4.42 6.22 -5.29
N ALA A 122 4.67 5.48 -6.36
CA ALA A 122 5.66 5.85 -7.38
C ALA A 122 5.09 6.71 -8.53
N VAL A 123 3.77 6.88 -8.59
CA VAL A 123 3.07 7.48 -9.76
C VAL A 123 1.96 8.46 -9.37
N PHE A 124 1.78 8.74 -8.07
CA PHE A 124 0.63 9.50 -7.60
C PHE A 124 0.74 11.00 -7.94
N LEU A 125 1.93 11.58 -8.06
CA LEU A 125 2.08 13.03 -8.28
C LEU A 125 1.63 13.47 -9.68
N ARG A 126 1.87 12.63 -10.69
CA ARG A 126 1.61 12.96 -12.10
C ARG A 126 0.36 12.28 -12.64
N PHE A 127 0.08 11.06 -12.18
CA PHE A 127 -0.91 10.19 -12.82
C PHE A 127 -2.16 9.96 -11.99
N GLU A 128 -2.38 10.74 -10.91
CA GLU A 128 -3.56 10.63 -10.04
C GLU A 128 -4.88 10.50 -10.81
N LYS A 129 -5.17 11.43 -11.72
CA LYS A 129 -6.46 11.46 -12.45
C LYS A 129 -6.75 10.19 -13.25
N TRP A 130 -5.72 9.45 -13.65
CA TRP A 130 -5.84 8.26 -14.48
C TRP A 130 -5.87 6.99 -13.63
N ILE A 131 -5.07 6.94 -12.56
CA ILE A 131 -4.85 5.72 -11.77
C ILE A 131 -5.81 5.65 -10.58
N LYS A 132 -6.14 6.80 -9.97
CA LYS A 132 -7.00 6.85 -8.78
C LYS A 132 -8.37 6.21 -8.98
N PRO A 133 -9.09 6.40 -10.11
CA PRO A 133 -10.36 5.71 -10.33
C PRO A 133 -10.22 4.17 -10.40
N ILE A 134 -9.09 3.68 -10.88
CA ILE A 134 -8.80 2.23 -10.97
C ILE A 134 -8.55 1.68 -9.55
N VAL A 135 -7.77 2.40 -8.74
CA VAL A 135 -7.52 2.03 -7.35
C VAL A 135 -8.83 2.06 -6.56
N GLU A 136 -9.61 3.15 -6.65
CA GLU A 136 -10.89 3.29 -5.96
C GLU A 136 -11.85 2.14 -6.29
N ALA A 137 -11.96 1.76 -7.57
CA ALA A 137 -12.80 0.64 -7.99
C ALA A 137 -12.32 -0.74 -7.47
N SER A 138 -11.05 -0.85 -7.07
CA SER A 138 -10.47 -2.08 -6.52
C SER A 138 -10.59 -2.19 -4.99
N LEU A 139 -10.91 -1.10 -4.30
CA LEU A 139 -10.99 -1.07 -2.84
C LEU A 139 -12.35 -1.58 -2.35
N PRO A 140 -12.39 -2.40 -1.28
CA PRO A 140 -13.64 -2.66 -0.57
C PRO A 140 -14.10 -1.39 0.17
N PRO A 141 -15.41 -1.24 0.46
CA PRO A 141 -15.94 -0.05 1.15
C PRO A 141 -15.45 0.08 2.60
N THR A 142 -15.07 -1.04 3.22
CA THR A 142 -14.51 -1.11 4.58
C THR A 142 -13.37 -2.12 4.63
N ARG A 143 -12.49 -1.94 5.62
CA ARG A 143 -11.40 -2.88 5.89
C ARG A 143 -11.95 -4.21 6.41
N PRO A 144 -11.57 -5.36 5.83
CA PRO A 144 -12.03 -6.67 6.28
C PRO A 144 -11.71 -6.98 7.75
N GLU A 145 -10.62 -6.44 8.28
CA GLU A 145 -10.12 -6.74 9.62
C GLU A 145 -10.88 -6.03 10.76
N ASP A 146 -11.45 -4.85 10.51
CA ASP A 146 -12.05 -4.04 11.57
C ASP A 146 -13.19 -3.11 11.16
N ASN A 147 -13.71 -3.27 9.93
CA ASN A 147 -14.85 -2.52 9.40
C ASN A 147 -14.69 -0.99 9.39
N VAL A 148 -13.46 -0.47 9.50
CA VAL A 148 -13.19 0.96 9.33
C VAL A 148 -13.39 1.34 7.86
N PRO A 149 -14.00 2.50 7.55
CA PRO A 149 -14.17 2.96 6.16
C PRO A 149 -12.85 3.01 5.40
N LEU A 150 -12.87 2.53 4.16
CA LEU A 150 -11.72 2.52 3.26
C LEU A 150 -12.10 3.21 1.94
N GLY A 151 -11.22 4.08 1.47
CA GLY A 151 -11.41 4.83 0.23
C GLY A 151 -10.11 5.52 -0.19
N ALA A 152 -9.96 5.82 -1.48
CA ALA A 152 -8.74 6.35 -2.08
C ALA A 152 -8.25 7.63 -1.41
N ASP A 153 -9.17 8.49 -0.96
CA ASP A 153 -8.88 9.77 -0.32
C ASP A 153 -8.85 9.73 1.20
N LEU A 154 -9.19 8.60 1.80
CA LEU A 154 -9.15 8.45 3.25
C LEU A 154 -7.71 8.33 3.76
N PRO A 155 -7.44 8.77 5.01
CA PRO A 155 -6.12 8.64 5.63
C PRO A 155 -5.67 7.18 5.71
N GLN A 156 -4.40 6.92 5.42
CA GLN A 156 -3.83 5.58 5.46
C GLN A 156 -2.45 5.56 6.11
N GLU A 157 -2.04 4.40 6.62
CA GLU A 157 -0.70 4.16 7.18
C GLU A 157 0.40 4.14 6.10
N GLU A 158 1.58 4.68 6.40
CA GLU A 158 2.71 4.76 5.46
C GLU A 158 3.33 3.41 5.13
N GLU A 159 3.09 2.38 5.94
CA GLU A 159 3.68 1.04 5.78
C GLU A 159 3.32 0.40 4.43
N TYR A 160 2.11 0.64 3.91
CA TYR A 160 1.73 0.21 2.55
C TYR A 160 2.59 0.88 1.47
N ALA A 161 2.90 2.17 1.62
CA ALA A 161 3.77 2.88 0.70
C ALA A 161 5.19 2.34 0.77
N MET A 162 5.68 2.06 1.98
CA MET A 162 7.03 1.52 2.19
C MET A 162 7.21 0.17 1.48
N GLY A 163 6.23 -0.73 1.54
CA GLY A 163 6.29 -2.02 0.83
C GLY A 163 6.35 -1.87 -0.70
N ASN A 164 5.66 -0.87 -1.25
CA ASN A 164 5.64 -0.61 -2.68
C ASN A 164 6.90 0.16 -3.17
N LEU A 165 7.56 0.94 -2.31
CA LEU A 165 8.77 1.71 -2.66
C LEU A 165 10.08 0.98 -2.38
N CYS A 166 10.12 0.14 -1.35
CA CYS A 166 11.35 -0.50 -0.87
C CYS A 166 11.10 -1.93 -0.35
N PRO A 167 12.15 -2.73 -0.16
CA PRO A 167 11.95 -4.11 0.26
C PRO A 167 11.86 -4.29 1.79
N TYR A 168 11.85 -3.19 2.56
CA TYR A 168 12.00 -3.21 4.02
C TYR A 168 10.67 -3.07 4.80
N SER A 169 9.55 -3.49 4.22
CA SER A 169 8.24 -3.43 4.86
C SER A 169 7.83 -4.79 5.46
N PHE A 170 7.14 -4.75 6.60
CA PHE A 170 6.51 -5.92 7.20
C PHE A 170 5.34 -6.43 6.35
N TYR A 171 4.65 -5.54 5.64
CA TYR A 171 3.52 -5.92 4.77
C TYR A 171 3.95 -6.71 3.53
N ASN A 172 5.23 -6.76 3.18
CA ASN A 172 5.72 -7.64 2.12
C ASN A 172 5.42 -9.13 2.36
N ALA A 173 5.27 -9.53 3.63
CA ALA A 173 5.00 -10.91 4.05
C ALA A 173 3.53 -11.15 4.47
N TRP A 174 2.71 -10.11 4.53
CA TRP A 174 1.28 -10.24 4.85
C TRP A 174 0.49 -10.58 3.58
N CYS A 175 -0.11 -11.77 3.58
CA CYS A 175 -0.95 -12.31 2.50
C CYS A 175 -1.92 -13.37 3.01
#